data_AF-A0AAW1THK0-F1
#
_entry.id   AF-A0AAW1THK0-F1
#
_cell.length_a   1.000
_cell.length_b   1.000
_cell.length_c   1.000
_cell.angle_alpha   90.00
_cell.angle_beta   90.00
_cell.angle_gamma   90.00
#
_symmetry.space_group_name_H-M   'P 1'
#
loop_
_entity.id
_entity.type
_entity.pdbx_description
1 polymer ?
#
loop_
_entity_poly.entity_id
_entity_poly.type
_entity_poly.pdbx_seq_one_letter_code
_entity_poly.pdbx_strand_id
1 'polypeptide(L)'
;MAASDSIHDGDFVILDVNGEKLSFVQITPKGKAKIGKAFVPAKALIGLPYGCLVEVTETGEGLRQVARDVPEQAEAPAGSVSRDNRELNDAGAANQQLTTEQIAELRGSGQGGAAIVAALASNSATYASKTEFSQEKYRKRKSRKYCIQATLVQPTARSICETMFLKGPGKIGNLRVDALALLLSFADIGPHSQALVWDTTGGLVTGAVGERMGGHGVVCSVYTGRSPGQDTMRLFNFPEHVRRSMHTALLAELQHRLDAPAAEQPSGAAQAASEGTNGHPAPGGFGAGSEAMDIDNEAAAQAPDEFMHSLQHSKEAVALQLHDIWWREYQVLPFRTHPEMNASQPGGFIVTGIKIGS
;
A
#
# COMPACT_ATOMS: atom_id res chain seq x y z
N MET A 1 -21.24 4.38 4.60
CA MET A 1 -21.72 3.65 3.39
C MET A 1 -20.56 2.84 2.88
N ALA A 2 -20.67 1.51 2.85
CA ALA A 2 -19.59 0.64 2.40
C ALA A 2 -19.20 1.01 0.95
N ALA A 3 -17.92 1.27 0.71
CA ALA A 3 -17.37 1.25 -0.64
C ALA A 3 -17.80 -0.09 -1.27
N SER A 4 -18.19 -0.08 -2.53
CA SER A 4 -18.67 -1.30 -3.16
C SER A 4 -17.60 -2.40 -3.07
N ASP A 5 -17.96 -3.56 -2.53
CA ASP A 5 -17.03 -4.69 -2.37
C ASP A 5 -16.54 -5.27 -3.71
N SER A 6 -17.08 -4.79 -4.84
CA SER A 6 -16.74 -5.18 -6.20
C SER A 6 -16.11 -4.05 -7.01
N ILE A 7 -15.37 -4.45 -8.04
CA ILE A 7 -14.67 -3.56 -8.98
C ILE A 7 -15.64 -3.00 -10.02
N HIS A 8 -15.56 -1.70 -10.31
CA HIS A 8 -16.36 -1.00 -11.30
C HIS A 8 -15.52 -0.41 -12.44
N ASP A 9 -16.21 0.04 -13.49
CA ASP A 9 -15.58 0.81 -14.56
C ASP A 9 -15.06 2.16 -14.02
N GLY A 10 -13.84 2.53 -14.40
CA GLY A 10 -13.14 3.72 -13.95
C GLY A 10 -12.26 3.53 -12.71
N ASP A 11 -12.47 2.46 -11.94
CA ASP A 11 -11.73 2.20 -10.70
C ASP A 11 -10.24 1.93 -10.98
N PHE A 12 -9.39 2.37 -10.07
CA PHE A 12 -8.05 1.84 -9.92
C PHE A 12 -8.08 0.54 -9.11
N VAL A 13 -7.24 -0.42 -9.46
CA VAL A 13 -7.06 -1.68 -8.74
C VAL A 13 -5.58 -1.96 -8.61
N ILE A 14 -5.16 -2.51 -7.48
CA ILE A 14 -3.80 -3.00 -7.29
C ILE A 14 -3.78 -4.49 -7.66
N LEU A 15 -2.94 -4.87 -8.62
CA LEU A 15 -2.66 -6.25 -8.94
C LEU A 15 -1.45 -6.69 -8.13
N ASP A 16 -1.67 -7.60 -7.18
CA ASP A 16 -0.60 -8.33 -6.51
C ASP A 16 -0.34 -9.65 -7.23
N VAL A 17 0.67 -9.65 -8.11
CA VAL A 17 1.05 -10.83 -8.87
C VAL A 17 1.96 -11.70 -7.99
N ASN A 18 1.43 -12.86 -7.59
CA ASN A 18 2.12 -13.89 -6.81
C ASN A 18 2.75 -13.44 -5.47
N GLY A 19 2.33 -12.31 -4.91
CA GLY A 19 2.94 -11.75 -3.69
C GLY A 19 4.33 -11.16 -3.91
N GLU A 20 4.72 -10.91 -5.16
CA GLU A 20 6.05 -10.39 -5.51
C GLU A 20 6.00 -9.03 -6.22
N LYS A 21 4.92 -8.77 -6.95
CA LYS A 21 4.84 -7.57 -7.77
C LYS A 21 3.48 -6.92 -7.64
N LEU A 22 3.49 -5.76 -7.00
CA LEU A 22 2.35 -4.86 -6.93
C LEU A 22 2.35 -3.89 -8.11
N SER A 23 1.18 -3.67 -8.71
CA SER A 23 1.02 -2.68 -9.77
C SER A 23 -0.40 -2.13 -9.84
N PHE A 24 -0.53 -0.84 -10.11
CA PHE A 24 -1.84 -0.20 -10.36
C PHE A 24 -2.30 -0.45 -11.80
N VAL A 25 -3.59 -0.73 -11.95
CA VAL A 25 -4.29 -0.74 -13.24
C VAL A 25 -5.56 0.10 -13.10
N GLN A 26 -5.85 0.94 -14.10
CA GLN A 26 -7.17 1.57 -14.21
C GLN A 26 -8.08 0.67 -15.03
N ILE A 27 -9.23 0.33 -14.48
CA ILE A 27 -10.23 -0.50 -15.10
C ILE A 27 -11.01 0.34 -16.09
N THR A 28 -10.86 0.03 -17.37
CA THR A 28 -11.60 0.69 -18.46
C THR A 28 -11.97 -0.36 -19.52
N PRO A 29 -13.02 -0.14 -20.34
CA PRO A 29 -13.48 -1.15 -21.29
C PRO A 29 -12.44 -1.48 -22.38
N LYS A 30 -11.56 -0.52 -22.68
CA LYS A 30 -10.46 -0.65 -23.66
C LYS A 30 -9.10 -0.94 -23.02
N GLY A 31 -9.02 -0.88 -21.69
CA GLY A 31 -7.78 -1.09 -20.94
C GLY A 31 -7.31 -2.54 -20.95
N LYS A 32 -6.02 -2.73 -20.69
CA LYS A 32 -5.41 -4.06 -20.50
C LYS A 32 -4.70 -4.12 -19.15
N ALA A 33 -4.91 -5.21 -18.42
CA ALA A 33 -4.20 -5.54 -17.20
C ALA A 33 -3.03 -6.47 -17.52
N LYS A 34 -1.84 -6.17 -16.96
CA LYS A 34 -0.65 -7.02 -17.13
C LYS A 34 -0.50 -7.95 -15.93
N ILE A 35 -0.72 -9.25 -16.13
CA ILE A 35 -0.58 -10.27 -15.10
C ILE A 35 0.54 -11.22 -15.50
N GLY A 36 1.67 -11.13 -14.79
CA GLY A 36 2.93 -11.75 -15.22
C GLY A 36 3.39 -11.24 -16.59
N LYS A 37 3.36 -12.12 -17.59
CA LYS A 37 3.69 -11.79 -18.99
C LYS A 37 2.46 -11.60 -19.88
N ALA A 38 1.27 -11.98 -19.42
CA ALA A 38 0.04 -11.89 -20.19
C ALA A 38 -0.59 -10.50 -20.08
N PHE A 39 -1.28 -10.10 -21.14
CA PHE A 39 -2.11 -8.90 -21.17
C PHE A 39 -3.56 -9.30 -21.39
N VAL A 40 -4.37 -9.13 -20.35
CA VAL A 40 -5.79 -9.50 -20.37
C VAL A 40 -6.65 -8.24 -20.41
N PRO A 41 -7.84 -8.26 -21.04
CA PRO A 41 -8.75 -7.12 -21.04
C PRO A 41 -9.13 -6.72 -19.61
N ALA A 42 -8.91 -5.46 -19.22
CA ALA A 42 -9.20 -4.98 -17.86
C ALA A 42 -10.69 -5.09 -17.51
N LYS A 43 -11.58 -5.00 -18.52
CA LYS A 43 -13.03 -5.21 -18.37
C LYS A 43 -13.40 -6.57 -17.75
N ALA A 44 -12.55 -7.58 -17.86
CA ALA A 44 -12.80 -8.90 -17.28
C ALA A 44 -12.73 -8.90 -15.74
N LEU A 45 -12.22 -7.82 -15.14
CA LEU A 45 -12.15 -7.63 -13.69
C LEU A 45 -13.40 -6.95 -13.11
N ILE A 46 -14.24 -6.35 -13.95
CA ILE A 46 -15.46 -5.64 -13.51
C ILE A 46 -16.43 -6.64 -12.88
N GLY A 47 -16.99 -6.28 -11.72
CA GLY A 47 -17.92 -7.10 -10.95
C GLY A 47 -17.26 -8.13 -10.05
N LEU A 48 -15.94 -8.38 -10.19
CA LEU A 48 -15.22 -9.25 -9.28
C LEU A 48 -15.02 -8.55 -7.92
N PRO A 49 -15.08 -9.30 -6.80
CA PRO A 49 -14.83 -8.74 -5.48
C PRO A 49 -13.35 -8.49 -5.26
N TYR A 50 -13.04 -7.46 -4.47
CA TYR A 50 -11.68 -7.27 -3.98
C TYR A 50 -11.24 -8.46 -3.09
N GLY A 51 -9.93 -8.73 -3.08
CA GLY A 51 -9.32 -9.85 -2.37
C GLY A 51 -9.37 -11.20 -3.10
N CYS A 52 -10.16 -11.32 -4.19
CA CYS A 52 -10.19 -12.56 -4.96
C CYS A 52 -8.88 -12.80 -5.71
N LEU A 53 -8.62 -14.08 -5.99
CA LEU A 53 -7.45 -14.56 -6.71
C LEU A 53 -7.90 -14.91 -8.14
N VAL A 54 -7.21 -14.37 -9.14
CA VAL A 54 -7.45 -14.66 -10.54
C VAL A 54 -6.21 -15.29 -11.17
N GLU A 55 -6.43 -16.23 -12.08
CA GLU A 55 -5.40 -16.88 -12.88
C GLU A 55 -5.64 -16.60 -14.36
N VAL A 56 -4.55 -16.36 -15.10
CA VAL A 56 -4.61 -16.24 -16.55
C VAL A 56 -4.97 -17.60 -17.15
N THR A 57 -5.93 -17.63 -18.08
CA THR A 57 -6.32 -18.86 -18.78
C THR A 57 -5.15 -19.40 -19.62
N GLU A 58 -5.20 -20.68 -19.95
CA GLU A 58 -4.17 -21.37 -20.76
C GLU A 58 -3.94 -20.69 -22.12
N THR A 59 -4.99 -20.09 -22.69
CA THR A 59 -4.94 -19.29 -23.92
C THR A 59 -4.17 -17.98 -23.78
N GLY A 60 -3.93 -17.49 -22.56
CA GLY A 60 -3.28 -16.20 -22.29
C GLY A 60 -4.19 -14.97 -22.48
N GLU A 61 -5.44 -15.17 -22.92
CA GLU A 61 -6.35 -14.08 -23.31
C GLU A 61 -7.43 -13.77 -22.27
N GLY A 62 -7.70 -14.72 -21.35
CA GLY A 62 -8.78 -14.63 -20.37
C GLY A 62 -8.30 -14.72 -18.93
N LEU A 63 -9.25 -14.56 -18.02
CA LEU A 63 -9.06 -14.75 -16.59
C LEU A 63 -10.09 -15.73 -16.05
N ARG A 64 -9.68 -16.54 -15.08
CA ARG A 64 -10.58 -17.34 -14.24
C ARG A 64 -10.33 -17.00 -12.78
N GLN A 65 -11.39 -16.90 -11.99
CA GLN A 65 -11.25 -16.84 -10.54
C GLN A 65 -10.84 -18.21 -10.02
N VAL A 66 -9.89 -18.24 -9.09
CA VAL A 66 -9.38 -19.46 -8.46
C VAL A 66 -9.53 -19.37 -6.95
N ALA A 67 -9.73 -20.52 -6.31
CA ALA A 67 -9.69 -20.60 -4.85
C ALA A 67 -8.27 -20.30 -4.37
N ARG A 68 -8.16 -19.62 -3.22
CA ARG A 68 -6.89 -19.48 -2.54
C ARG A 68 -6.54 -20.82 -1.91
N ASP A 69 -5.38 -21.37 -2.24
CA ASP A 69 -4.81 -22.47 -1.47
C ASP A 69 -4.50 -21.95 -0.07
N VAL A 70 -5.39 -22.23 0.88
CA VAL A 70 -5.07 -22.07 2.29
C VAL A 70 -4.17 -23.25 2.63
N PRO A 71 -2.88 -23.03 2.97
CA PRO A 71 -2.04 -24.13 3.41
C PRO A 71 -2.74 -24.77 4.62
N GLU A 72 -3.14 -26.04 4.45
CA GLU A 72 -3.62 -26.87 5.54
C GLU A 72 -2.60 -26.72 6.68
N GLN A 73 -3.08 -26.44 7.90
CA GLN A 73 -2.19 -26.33 9.04
C GLN A 73 -1.40 -27.63 9.09
N ALA A 74 -0.11 -27.57 8.76
CA ALA A 74 0.74 -28.73 8.87
C ALA A 74 0.70 -29.14 10.34
N GLU A 75 0.02 -30.25 10.63
CA GLU A 75 0.11 -30.88 11.93
C GLU A 75 1.61 -31.10 12.21
N ALA A 76 1.99 -30.93 13.47
CA ALA A 76 3.33 -31.33 13.90
C ALA A 76 3.58 -32.74 13.38
N PRO A 77 4.68 -33.00 12.65
CA PRO A 77 5.01 -34.37 12.30
C PRO A 77 5.11 -35.15 13.61
N ALA A 78 4.12 -36.02 13.86
CA ALA A 78 4.11 -36.90 15.01
C ALA A 78 5.15 -38.00 14.76
N GLY A 79 6.42 -37.69 15.00
CA GLY A 79 7.52 -38.63 14.80
C GLY A 79 8.88 -37.97 14.59
N SER A 80 9.94 -38.77 14.74
CA SER A 80 11.31 -38.35 14.43
C SER A 80 11.44 -37.98 12.95
N VAL A 81 12.04 -36.82 12.66
CA VAL A 81 12.40 -36.41 11.29
C VAL A 81 13.32 -37.47 10.69
N SER A 82 12.78 -38.29 9.78
CA SER A 82 13.48 -39.45 9.22
C SER A 82 14.44 -39.10 8.09
N ARG A 83 14.29 -37.91 7.48
CA ARG A 83 15.05 -37.49 6.30
C ARG A 83 16.00 -36.36 6.65
N ASP A 84 17.19 -36.37 6.08
CA ASP A 84 18.14 -35.28 6.16
C ASP A 84 18.84 -35.05 4.82
N ASN A 85 19.72 -34.07 4.76
CA ASN A 85 20.42 -33.66 3.55
C ASN A 85 21.84 -34.24 3.41
N ARG A 86 22.25 -35.22 4.23
CA ARG A 86 23.65 -35.71 4.23
C ARG A 86 24.05 -36.39 2.92
N GLU A 87 23.09 -37.01 2.24
CA GLU A 87 23.29 -37.72 0.97
C GLU A 87 22.82 -36.90 -0.25
N LEU A 88 22.37 -35.65 -0.05
CA LEU A 88 21.92 -34.79 -1.14
C LEU A 88 23.11 -34.10 -1.81
N ASN A 89 23.45 -34.59 -3.01
CA ASN A 89 24.51 -34.01 -3.84
C ASN A 89 23.95 -33.04 -4.88
N ASP A 90 24.61 -31.90 -5.08
CA ASP A 90 24.29 -30.98 -6.17
C ASP A 90 24.93 -31.43 -7.49
N ALA A 91 24.27 -32.38 -8.16
CA ALA A 91 24.67 -32.90 -9.45
C ALA A 91 24.15 -32.07 -10.65
N GLY A 92 23.71 -30.82 -10.42
CA GLY A 92 23.27 -29.91 -11.47
C GLY A 92 22.13 -30.49 -12.32
N ALA A 93 22.35 -30.62 -13.63
CA ALA A 93 21.36 -31.12 -14.58
C ALA A 93 20.86 -32.54 -14.26
N ALA A 94 21.67 -33.39 -13.61
CA ALA A 94 21.24 -34.73 -13.23
C ALA A 94 20.11 -34.73 -12.16
N ASN A 95 19.95 -33.64 -11.42
CA ASN A 95 18.94 -33.50 -10.37
C ASN A 95 17.54 -33.14 -10.91
N GLN A 96 17.44 -32.71 -12.17
CA GLN A 96 16.19 -32.38 -12.85
C GLN A 96 16.22 -32.92 -14.28
N GLN A 97 15.44 -33.98 -14.51
CA GLN A 97 15.44 -34.69 -15.78
C GLN A 97 14.71 -33.94 -16.91
N LEU A 98 13.83 -32.99 -16.57
CA LEU A 98 13.16 -32.14 -17.56
C LEU A 98 14.09 -31.02 -18.06
N THR A 99 14.29 -30.95 -19.38
CA THR A 99 15.07 -29.87 -20.01
C THR A 99 14.29 -28.56 -20.07
N THR A 100 15.00 -27.47 -20.36
CA THR A 100 14.37 -26.16 -20.55
C THR A 100 13.40 -26.17 -21.74
N GLU A 101 13.71 -26.87 -22.84
CA GLU A 101 12.79 -26.97 -23.98
C GLU A 101 11.52 -27.72 -23.61
N GLN A 102 11.64 -28.87 -22.93
CA GLN A 102 10.48 -29.64 -22.48
C GLN A 102 9.57 -28.84 -21.55
N ILE A 103 10.14 -28.04 -20.64
CA ILE A 103 9.36 -27.14 -19.79
C ILE A 103 8.65 -26.05 -20.61
N ALA A 104 9.26 -25.56 -21.69
CA ALA A 104 8.62 -24.61 -22.60
C ALA A 104 7.48 -25.26 -23.40
N GLU A 105 7.62 -26.51 -23.82
CA GLU A 105 6.57 -27.29 -24.47
C GLU A 105 5.38 -27.56 -23.52
N LEU A 106 5.66 -27.89 -22.25
CA LEU A 106 4.60 -28.02 -21.23
C LEU A 106 3.82 -26.71 -21.04
N ARG A 107 4.51 -25.55 -21.14
CA ARG A 107 3.84 -24.24 -21.13
C ARG A 107 3.05 -23.97 -22.41
N GLY A 108 3.58 -24.35 -23.57
CA GLY A 108 2.97 -24.11 -24.87
C GLY A 108 1.78 -25.03 -25.19
N SER A 109 1.76 -26.23 -24.61
CA SER A 109 0.65 -27.19 -24.72
C SER A 109 -0.58 -26.82 -23.87
N GLY A 110 -0.52 -25.69 -23.16
CA GLY A 110 -1.62 -25.21 -22.33
C GLY A 110 -1.72 -25.90 -20.98
N GLN A 111 -0.78 -26.76 -20.57
CA GLN A 111 -0.89 -27.36 -19.24
C GLN A 111 -0.83 -26.28 -18.15
N GLY A 112 -1.85 -26.25 -17.28
CA GLY A 112 -1.91 -25.31 -16.15
C GLY A 112 -0.66 -25.38 -15.26
N GLY A 113 -0.33 -24.25 -14.62
CA GLY A 113 0.89 -24.10 -13.83
C GLY A 113 1.10 -25.20 -12.77
N ALA A 114 0.01 -25.67 -12.17
CA ALA A 114 0.02 -26.76 -11.19
C ALA A 114 0.52 -28.09 -11.77
N ALA A 115 0.13 -28.43 -13.01
CA ALA A 115 0.58 -29.65 -13.69
C ALA A 115 2.10 -29.59 -13.96
N ILE A 116 2.61 -28.41 -14.33
CA ILE A 116 4.06 -28.19 -14.53
C ILE A 116 4.82 -28.38 -13.21
N VAL A 117 4.29 -27.87 -12.09
CA VAL A 117 4.90 -28.05 -10.77
C VAL A 117 4.94 -29.53 -10.37
N ALA A 118 3.86 -30.27 -10.61
CA ALA A 118 3.79 -31.70 -10.36
C ALA A 118 4.81 -32.47 -11.22
N ALA A 119 4.86 -32.20 -12.52
CA ALA A 119 5.84 -32.81 -13.43
C ALA A 119 7.28 -32.53 -12.99
N LEU A 120 7.60 -31.30 -12.58
CA LEU A 120 8.91 -30.93 -12.07
C LEU A 120 9.28 -31.59 -10.74
N ALA A 121 8.30 -31.94 -9.90
CA ALA A 121 8.53 -32.67 -8.66
C ALA A 121 8.78 -34.16 -8.96
N SER A 122 7.98 -34.77 -9.83
CA SER A 122 8.11 -36.18 -10.22
C SER A 122 9.40 -36.48 -10.99
N ASN A 123 9.90 -35.53 -11.79
CA ASN A 123 11.13 -35.68 -12.57
C ASN A 123 12.40 -35.18 -11.84
N SER A 124 12.32 -34.92 -10.53
CA SER A 124 13.48 -34.52 -9.73
C SER A 124 14.02 -35.69 -8.91
N ALA A 125 15.26 -36.10 -9.20
CA ALA A 125 15.93 -37.20 -8.53
C ALA A 125 16.09 -36.99 -7.00
N THR A 126 16.12 -35.73 -6.55
CA THR A 126 16.32 -35.36 -5.14
C THR A 126 15.04 -34.97 -4.41
N TYR A 127 13.88 -34.96 -5.07
CA TYR A 127 12.68 -34.43 -4.43
C TYR A 127 12.13 -35.36 -3.34
N ALA A 128 12.09 -36.67 -3.59
CA ALA A 128 11.56 -37.65 -2.64
C ALA A 128 12.40 -37.76 -1.35
N SER A 129 13.72 -37.63 -1.45
CA SER A 129 14.66 -37.72 -0.32
C SER A 129 14.71 -36.45 0.54
N LYS A 130 14.17 -35.32 0.06
CA LYS A 130 14.08 -34.08 0.84
C LYS A 130 13.13 -34.21 2.03
N THR A 131 13.42 -33.42 3.06
CA THR A 131 12.51 -33.18 4.18
C THR A 131 11.19 -32.57 3.71
N GLU A 132 10.12 -32.74 4.49
CA GLU A 132 8.79 -32.20 4.17
C GLU A 132 8.85 -30.69 3.96
N PHE A 133 9.56 -29.97 4.84
CA PHE A 133 9.77 -28.53 4.71
C PHE A 133 10.51 -28.15 3.43
N SER A 134 11.50 -28.95 3.01
CA SER A 134 12.25 -28.71 1.77
C SER A 134 11.40 -28.99 0.53
N GLN A 135 10.55 -30.01 0.58
CA GLN A 135 9.59 -30.33 -0.47
C GLN A 135 8.55 -29.22 -0.63
N GLU A 136 8.02 -28.69 0.47
CA GLU A 136 7.07 -27.59 0.46
C GLU A 136 7.72 -26.28 -0.03
N LYS A 137 8.92 -25.95 0.45
CA LYS A 137 9.69 -24.79 -0.05
C LYS A 137 9.93 -24.91 -1.56
N TYR A 138 10.23 -26.12 -2.05
CA TYR A 138 10.37 -26.38 -3.48
C TYR A 138 9.05 -26.14 -4.23
N ARG A 139 7.93 -26.72 -3.76
CA ARG A 139 6.60 -26.51 -4.37
C ARG A 139 6.25 -25.03 -4.40
N LYS A 140 6.31 -24.31 -3.27
CA LYS A 140 6.01 -22.88 -3.19
C LYS A 140 6.83 -22.06 -4.19
N ARG A 141 8.15 -22.32 -4.28
CA ARG A 141 9.03 -21.66 -5.27
C ARG A 141 8.62 -21.97 -6.71
N LYS A 142 8.26 -23.21 -7.02
CA LYS A 142 7.85 -23.61 -8.36
C LYS A 142 6.46 -23.09 -8.71
N SER A 143 5.46 -23.24 -7.84
CA SER A 143 4.13 -22.66 -8.00
C SER A 143 4.21 -21.16 -8.26
N ARG A 144 5.05 -20.43 -7.52
CA ARG A 144 5.26 -19.00 -7.76
C ARG A 144 5.80 -18.66 -9.17
N LYS A 145 6.57 -19.56 -9.78
CA LYS A 145 7.16 -19.37 -11.12
C LYS A 145 6.22 -19.82 -12.26
N TYR A 146 5.37 -20.82 -12.01
CA TYR A 146 4.59 -21.48 -13.06
C TYR A 146 3.08 -21.24 -12.95
N CYS A 147 2.54 -21.03 -11.74
CA CYS A 147 1.17 -20.57 -11.51
C CYS A 147 1.20 -19.04 -11.46
N ILE A 148 0.77 -18.38 -12.52
CA ILE A 148 0.73 -16.91 -12.57
C ILE A 148 -0.66 -16.45 -12.13
N GLN A 149 -0.74 -16.06 -10.86
CA GLN A 149 -1.98 -15.62 -10.24
C GLN A 149 -1.83 -14.16 -9.77
N ALA A 150 -2.95 -13.43 -9.74
CA ALA A 150 -3.01 -12.08 -9.21
C ALA A 150 -4.10 -11.98 -8.16
N THR A 151 -3.78 -11.41 -7.00
CA THR A 151 -4.80 -10.96 -6.04
C THR A 151 -5.26 -9.56 -6.44
N LEU A 152 -6.57 -9.35 -6.53
CA LEU A 152 -7.15 -8.04 -6.81
C LEU A 152 -7.26 -7.24 -5.51
N VAL A 153 -6.30 -6.36 -5.25
CA VAL A 153 -6.20 -5.60 -4.01
C VAL A 153 -6.94 -4.26 -4.15
N GLN A 154 -7.78 -3.96 -3.16
CA GLN A 154 -8.46 -2.68 -3.07
C GLN A 154 -7.45 -1.56 -2.79
N PRO A 155 -7.50 -0.44 -3.53
CA PRO A 155 -6.74 0.74 -3.16
C PRO A 155 -7.28 1.34 -1.87
N THR A 156 -6.43 1.38 -0.85
CA THR A 156 -6.64 2.06 0.42
C THR A 156 -5.38 2.85 0.76
N ALA A 157 -5.41 3.73 1.75
CA ALA A 157 -4.23 4.45 2.22
C ALA A 157 -3.06 3.49 2.48
N ARG A 158 -3.37 2.34 3.10
CA ARG A 158 -2.41 1.27 3.38
C ARG A 158 -1.83 0.67 2.10
N SER A 159 -2.68 0.10 1.24
CA SER A 159 -2.21 -0.67 0.08
C SER A 159 -1.57 0.21 -0.99
N ILE A 160 -2.03 1.46 -1.13
CA ILE A 160 -1.41 2.46 -2.00
C ILE A 160 -0.03 2.83 -1.48
N CYS A 161 0.10 3.12 -0.18
CA CYS A 161 1.39 3.44 0.44
C CYS A 161 2.39 2.27 0.28
N GLU A 162 2.01 1.05 0.64
CA GLU A 162 2.84 -0.16 0.47
C GLU A 162 3.27 -0.34 -1.01
N THR A 163 2.34 -0.19 -1.95
CA THR A 163 2.63 -0.34 -3.38
C THR A 163 3.56 0.75 -3.90
N MET A 164 3.36 2.01 -3.49
CA MET A 164 4.19 3.13 -3.91
C MET A 164 5.59 3.05 -3.31
N PHE A 165 5.70 2.65 -2.03
CA PHE A 165 6.97 2.41 -1.35
C PHE A 165 7.79 1.33 -2.07
N LEU A 166 7.16 0.21 -2.48
CA LEU A 166 7.84 -0.83 -3.24
C LEU A 166 8.23 -0.42 -4.67
N LYS A 167 7.41 0.39 -5.34
CA LYS A 167 7.64 0.77 -6.75
C LYS A 167 8.61 1.94 -6.94
N GLY A 168 8.67 2.84 -5.97
CA GLY A 168 9.40 4.09 -6.08
C GLY A 168 9.24 4.91 -4.81
N PRO A 169 9.93 4.56 -3.72
CA PRO A 169 9.72 5.15 -2.41
C PRO A 169 10.02 6.65 -2.39
N GLY A 170 10.99 7.13 -3.18
CA GLY A 170 11.27 8.57 -3.33
C GLY A 170 10.10 9.41 -3.84
N LYS A 171 9.13 8.83 -4.57
CA LYS A 171 7.93 9.56 -5.04
C LYS A 171 6.97 9.93 -3.91
N ILE A 172 7.08 9.25 -2.78
CA ILE A 172 6.29 9.49 -1.58
C ILE A 172 7.20 9.88 -0.41
N GLY A 173 8.41 10.37 -0.71
CA GLY A 173 9.35 10.81 0.32
C GLY A 173 9.86 9.72 1.24
N ASN A 174 9.90 8.47 0.75
CA ASN A 174 10.23 7.30 1.54
C ASN A 174 9.29 7.10 2.75
N LEU A 175 8.05 7.61 2.65
CA LEU A 175 7.03 7.41 3.67
C LEU A 175 6.56 5.96 3.68
N ARG A 176 6.90 5.23 4.75
CA ARG A 176 6.45 3.85 4.97
C ARG A 176 5.06 3.84 5.63
N VAL A 177 4.33 2.74 5.46
CA VAL A 177 2.91 2.64 5.83
C VAL A 177 2.61 2.81 7.33
N ASP A 178 3.54 2.40 8.18
CA ASP A 178 3.49 2.57 9.63
C ASP A 178 3.75 4.01 10.06
N ALA A 179 4.69 4.70 9.41
CA ALA A 179 4.90 6.12 9.59
C ALA A 179 3.66 6.91 9.14
N LEU A 180 3.04 6.55 8.00
CA LEU A 180 1.75 7.12 7.59
C LEU A 180 0.65 6.86 8.64
N ALA A 181 0.57 5.64 9.18
CA ALA A 181 -0.43 5.30 10.20
C ALA A 181 -0.25 6.13 11.48
N LEU A 182 1.00 6.30 11.94
CA LEU A 182 1.34 7.10 13.11
C LEU A 182 1.12 8.59 12.86
N LEU A 183 1.50 9.11 11.70
CA LEU A 183 1.26 10.50 11.31
C LEU A 183 -0.23 10.87 11.43
N LEU A 184 -1.10 10.05 10.85
CA LEU A 184 -2.55 10.28 10.90
C LEU A 184 -3.12 10.13 12.32
N SER A 185 -2.51 9.30 13.15
CA SER A 185 -2.97 9.06 14.54
C SER A 185 -2.50 10.16 15.48
N PHE A 186 -1.27 10.63 15.34
CA PHE A 186 -0.75 11.77 16.09
C PHE A 186 -1.43 13.08 15.71
N ALA A 187 -1.87 13.22 14.46
CA ALA A 187 -2.67 14.36 14.01
C ALA A 187 -4.16 14.26 14.39
N ASP A 188 -4.57 13.21 15.12
CA ASP A 188 -5.94 12.96 15.57
C ASP A 188 -6.98 13.11 14.44
N ILE A 189 -6.65 12.56 13.26
CA ILE A 189 -7.54 12.64 12.11
C ILE A 189 -8.73 11.71 12.33
N GLY A 190 -9.94 12.25 12.22
CA GLY A 190 -11.18 11.48 12.31
C GLY A 190 -12.33 12.20 11.61
N PRO A 191 -13.52 11.59 11.57
CA PRO A 191 -14.72 12.25 11.06
C PRO A 191 -14.92 13.61 11.73
N HIS A 192 -15.31 14.61 10.94
CA HIS A 192 -15.53 16.00 11.33
C HIS A 192 -14.28 16.84 11.63
N SER A 193 -13.06 16.29 11.48
CA SER A 193 -11.83 17.10 11.52
C SER A 193 -11.83 18.19 10.44
N GLN A 194 -11.13 19.29 10.71
CA GLN A 194 -10.76 20.31 9.72
C GLN A 194 -9.25 20.27 9.54
N ALA A 195 -8.78 19.51 8.55
CA ALA A 195 -7.37 19.22 8.35
C ALA A 195 -6.77 20.16 7.30
N LEU A 196 -5.66 20.80 7.65
CA LEU A 196 -4.78 21.50 6.71
C LEU A 196 -3.57 20.60 6.45
N VAL A 197 -3.35 20.22 5.19
CA VAL A 197 -2.33 19.25 4.81
C VAL A 197 -1.37 19.88 3.82
N TRP A 198 -0.08 19.90 4.15
CA TRP A 198 0.98 20.18 3.18
C TRP A 198 1.53 18.85 2.67
N ASP A 199 1.33 18.57 1.39
CA ASP A 199 1.56 17.24 0.85
C ASP A 199 2.46 17.26 -0.39
N THR A 200 3.68 16.73 -0.23
CA THR A 200 4.66 16.52 -1.32
C THR A 200 4.70 15.08 -1.82
N THR A 201 3.82 14.20 -1.31
CA THR A 201 3.77 12.76 -1.62
C THR A 201 2.85 12.43 -2.80
N GLY A 202 2.59 13.42 -3.66
CA GLY A 202 1.65 13.32 -4.78
C GLY A 202 0.18 13.15 -4.34
N GLY A 203 -0.14 13.56 -3.11
CA GLY A 203 -1.49 13.45 -2.56
C GLY A 203 -1.76 12.17 -1.77
N LEU A 204 -0.73 11.37 -1.41
CA LEU A 204 -0.92 10.16 -0.61
C LEU A 204 -1.42 10.50 0.80
N VAL A 205 -0.77 11.45 1.48
CA VAL A 205 -1.16 11.87 2.84
C VAL A 205 -2.53 12.53 2.81
N THR A 206 -2.78 13.43 1.86
CA THR A 206 -4.08 14.08 1.64
C THR A 206 -5.18 13.05 1.40
N GLY A 207 -4.91 12.05 0.56
CA GLY A 207 -5.82 10.94 0.31
C GLY A 207 -6.09 10.14 1.59
N ALA A 208 -5.06 9.78 2.34
CA ALA A 208 -5.23 9.02 3.58
C ALA A 208 -6.04 9.77 4.66
N VAL A 209 -5.89 11.09 4.75
CA VAL A 209 -6.76 11.95 5.57
C VAL A 209 -8.21 11.88 5.08
N GLY A 210 -8.43 12.04 3.78
CA GLY A 210 -9.77 11.94 3.17
C GLY A 210 -10.43 10.58 3.38
N GLU A 211 -9.67 9.48 3.26
CA GLU A 211 -10.12 8.11 3.53
C GLU A 211 -10.58 7.96 4.98
N ARG A 212 -9.78 8.43 5.95
CA ARG A 212 -10.11 8.32 7.37
C ARG A 212 -11.31 9.18 7.78
N MET A 213 -11.48 10.35 7.14
CA MET A 213 -12.60 11.27 7.39
C MET A 213 -13.90 10.82 6.72
N GLY A 214 -13.83 10.03 5.66
CA GLY A 214 -15.00 9.44 5.00
C GLY A 214 -16.02 10.46 4.47
N GLY A 215 -15.58 11.67 4.13
CA GLY A 215 -16.44 12.76 3.66
C GLY A 215 -17.10 13.60 4.77
N HIS A 216 -16.77 13.35 6.03
CA HIS A 216 -17.24 14.14 7.17
C HIS A 216 -16.13 15.08 7.65
N GLY A 217 -16.34 16.39 7.53
CA GLY A 217 -15.35 17.43 7.85
C GLY A 217 -14.79 18.09 6.60
N VAL A 218 -13.60 18.68 6.69
CA VAL A 218 -12.95 19.41 5.60
C VAL A 218 -11.46 19.06 5.54
N VAL A 219 -10.96 18.73 4.35
CA VAL A 219 -9.53 18.58 4.07
C VAL A 219 -9.11 19.70 3.13
N CYS A 220 -8.12 20.50 3.51
CA CYS A 220 -7.52 21.50 2.64
C CYS A 220 -6.06 21.13 2.35
N SER A 221 -5.78 20.70 1.13
CA SER A 221 -4.44 20.40 0.65
C SER A 221 -3.77 21.69 0.16
N VAL A 222 -2.69 22.08 0.82
CA VAL A 222 -1.90 23.25 0.47
C VAL A 222 -0.81 22.84 -0.51
N TYR A 223 -0.63 23.62 -1.56
CA TYR A 223 0.40 23.38 -2.56
C TYR A 223 1.14 24.67 -2.94
N THR A 224 2.31 24.49 -3.54
CA THR A 224 3.09 25.55 -4.19
C THR A 224 3.16 25.33 -5.69
N GLY A 225 3.48 26.39 -6.43
CA GLY A 225 3.59 26.34 -7.88
C GLY A 225 2.24 26.48 -8.59
N ARG A 226 2.14 25.92 -9.80
CA ARG A 226 0.98 26.16 -10.69
C ARG A 226 -0.24 25.31 -10.37
N SER A 227 -0.07 24.09 -9.90
CA SER A 227 -1.16 23.13 -9.69
C SER A 227 -0.82 22.14 -8.58
N PRO A 228 -1.82 21.63 -7.84
CA PRO A 228 -1.60 20.64 -6.79
C PRO A 228 -1.14 19.30 -7.36
N GLY A 229 -0.14 18.68 -6.74
CA GLY A 229 0.33 17.33 -7.08
C GLY A 229 -0.61 16.27 -6.49
N GLN A 230 -1.52 15.72 -7.31
CA GLN A 230 -2.57 14.79 -6.85
C GLN A 230 -2.59 13.44 -7.60
N ASP A 231 -1.49 13.08 -8.26
CA ASP A 231 -1.43 11.87 -9.07
C ASP A 231 -1.66 10.60 -8.23
N THR A 232 -1.13 10.54 -7.01
CA THR A 232 -1.34 9.42 -6.08
C THR A 232 -2.76 9.45 -5.50
N MET A 233 -3.31 10.63 -5.22
CA MET A 233 -4.66 10.78 -4.66
C MET A 233 -5.75 10.18 -5.56
N ARG A 234 -5.55 10.21 -6.89
CA ARG A 234 -6.50 9.62 -7.86
C ARG A 234 -6.68 8.11 -7.69
N LEU A 235 -5.72 7.42 -7.08
CA LEU A 235 -5.73 5.97 -6.91
C LEU A 235 -6.76 5.48 -5.86
N PHE A 236 -7.25 6.36 -4.99
CA PHE A 236 -8.12 6.01 -3.87
C PHE A 236 -9.58 5.70 -4.26
N ASN A 237 -9.97 5.88 -5.52
CA ASN A 237 -11.34 5.67 -6.00
C ASN A 237 -12.42 6.37 -5.15
N PHE A 238 -12.13 7.57 -4.64
CA PHE A 238 -13.06 8.21 -3.72
C PHE A 238 -14.45 8.41 -4.34
N PRO A 239 -15.53 8.10 -3.61
CA PRO A 239 -16.86 8.46 -4.05
C PRO A 239 -17.02 9.99 -4.03
N GLU A 240 -18.03 10.50 -4.74
CA GLU A 240 -18.20 11.94 -4.91
C GLU A 240 -18.35 12.70 -3.59
N HIS A 241 -19.04 12.13 -2.60
CA HIS A 241 -19.22 12.77 -1.30
C HIS A 241 -17.91 13.00 -0.54
N VAL A 242 -16.94 12.08 -0.64
CA VAL A 242 -15.60 12.26 -0.07
C VAL A 242 -14.82 13.32 -0.85
N ARG A 243 -14.90 13.30 -2.19
CA ARG A 243 -14.24 14.32 -3.02
C ARG A 243 -14.73 15.74 -2.72
N ARG A 244 -16.02 15.91 -2.41
CA ARG A 244 -16.62 17.22 -2.09
C ARG A 244 -16.09 17.83 -0.79
N SER A 245 -15.59 17.04 0.15
CA SER A 245 -14.96 17.54 1.39
C SER A 245 -13.48 17.85 1.23
N MET A 246 -12.90 17.66 0.04
CA MET A 246 -11.48 17.85 -0.23
C MET A 246 -11.28 19.10 -1.10
N HIS A 247 -10.48 20.03 -0.59
CA HIS A 247 -10.19 21.32 -1.21
C HIS A 247 -8.69 21.49 -1.39
N THR A 248 -8.32 22.43 -2.25
CA THR A 248 -6.93 22.81 -2.48
C THR A 248 -6.76 24.30 -2.34
N ALA A 249 -5.65 24.74 -1.76
CA ALA A 249 -5.31 26.15 -1.65
C ALA A 249 -3.84 26.39 -2.02
N LEU A 250 -3.59 27.47 -2.76
CA LEU A 250 -2.22 27.91 -3.05
C LEU A 250 -1.65 28.59 -1.80
N LEU A 251 -0.44 28.21 -1.37
CA LEU A 251 0.17 28.77 -0.17
C LEU A 251 0.22 30.30 -0.19
N ALA A 252 0.59 30.89 -1.33
CA ALA A 252 0.69 32.35 -1.49
C ALA A 252 -0.65 33.06 -1.26
N GLU A 253 -1.77 32.44 -1.64
CA GLU A 253 -3.12 32.99 -1.41
C GLU A 253 -3.50 32.91 0.08
N LEU A 254 -3.12 31.83 0.77
CA LEU A 254 -3.35 31.70 2.21
C LEU A 254 -2.53 32.74 3.00
N GLN A 255 -1.28 32.97 2.62
CA GLN A 255 -0.42 33.99 3.22
C GLN A 255 -0.99 35.39 3.02
N HIS A 256 -1.38 35.73 1.78
CA HIS A 256 -1.99 37.03 1.50
C HIS A 256 -3.27 37.27 2.32
N ARG A 257 -4.07 36.23 2.58
CA ARG A 257 -5.27 36.33 3.44
C ARG A 257 -4.96 36.46 4.92
N LEU A 258 -3.86 35.88 5.40
CA LEU A 258 -3.40 36.03 6.78
C LEU A 258 -2.88 37.45 7.04
N ASP A 259 -2.22 38.04 6.04
CA ASP A 259 -1.65 39.39 6.11
C ASP A 259 -2.70 40.49 5.87
N ALA A 260 -3.83 40.16 5.25
CA ALA A 260 -4.91 41.11 5.01
C ALA A 260 -5.57 41.53 6.33
N PRO A 261 -5.80 42.85 6.55
CA PRO A 261 -6.57 43.31 7.71
C PRO A 261 -7.97 42.68 7.64
N ALA A 262 -8.47 42.17 8.77
CA ALA A 262 -9.78 41.51 8.86
C ALA A 262 -10.87 42.41 8.25
N ALA A 263 -11.27 42.12 7.02
CA ALA A 263 -12.36 42.83 6.37
C ALA A 263 -13.67 42.47 7.08
N GLU A 264 -14.45 43.48 7.44
CA GLU A 264 -15.80 43.33 7.97
C GLU A 264 -16.59 42.33 7.10
N GLN A 265 -17.11 41.28 7.72
CA GLN A 265 -17.99 40.35 7.01
C GLN A 265 -19.21 41.13 6.49
N PRO A 266 -19.63 40.95 5.23
CA PRO A 266 -20.84 41.59 4.74
C PRO A 266 -22.04 41.01 5.50
N SER A 267 -22.64 41.84 6.35
CA SER A 267 -23.96 41.57 6.93
C SER A 267 -24.99 41.57 5.81
N GLY A 268 -25.44 40.39 5.36
CA GLY A 268 -26.42 40.32 4.29
C GLY A 268 -26.86 38.91 3.90
N ALA A 269 -27.87 38.43 4.63
CA ALA A 269 -28.86 37.43 4.22
C ALA A 269 -28.43 35.96 3.99
N ALA A 270 -28.68 35.13 5.01
CA ALA A 270 -29.63 34.00 4.90
C ALA A 270 -30.02 33.50 6.30
N GLN A 271 -31.20 33.92 6.75
CA GLN A 271 -31.95 33.21 7.78
C GLN A 271 -32.49 31.91 7.16
N ALA A 272 -32.08 30.75 7.70
CA ALA A 272 -32.93 29.57 7.79
C ALA A 272 -32.35 28.56 8.79
N ALA A 273 -33.20 28.18 9.74
CA ALA A 273 -33.15 27.02 10.63
C ALA A 273 -32.06 26.97 11.72
N SER A 274 -32.43 27.47 12.89
CA SER A 274 -31.94 26.99 14.18
C SER A 274 -32.44 25.56 14.44
N GLU A 275 -31.55 24.66 14.84
CA GLU A 275 -31.88 23.62 15.82
C GLU A 275 -30.59 23.24 16.57
N GLY A 276 -30.67 23.30 17.90
CA GLY A 276 -29.50 23.38 18.77
C GLY A 276 -28.78 22.06 19.00
N THR A 277 -27.45 22.15 19.12
CA THR A 277 -26.65 21.20 19.89
C THR A 277 -25.64 21.98 20.72
N ASN A 278 -25.68 21.74 22.03
CA ASN A 278 -24.77 22.28 23.03
C ASN A 278 -23.31 22.05 22.66
N GLY A 279 -22.48 23.04 22.97
CA GLY A 279 -21.10 23.15 22.53
C GLY A 279 -20.21 21.96 22.89
N HIS A 280 -19.33 21.62 21.95
CA HIS A 280 -18.04 21.01 22.21
C HIS A 280 -16.98 21.94 21.59
N PRO A 281 -15.87 22.24 22.29
CA PRO A 281 -14.79 23.03 21.73
C PRO A 281 -14.17 22.27 20.54
N ALA A 282 -13.98 22.96 19.42
CA ALA A 282 -13.27 22.43 18.27
C ALA A 282 -11.82 22.06 18.68
N PRO A 283 -11.32 20.87 18.35
CA PRO A 283 -9.91 20.56 18.57
C PRO A 283 -9.06 21.45 17.65
N GLY A 284 -8.02 22.07 18.24
CA GLY A 284 -7.11 22.98 17.56
C GLY A 284 -6.47 22.31 16.35
N GLY A 285 -6.31 23.09 15.27
CA GLY A 285 -5.74 22.60 14.02
C GLY A 285 -4.35 22.00 14.22
N PHE A 286 -4.19 20.74 13.84
CA PHE A 286 -2.92 20.04 13.74
C PHE A 286 -2.27 20.34 12.39
N GLY A 287 -1.06 20.89 12.39
CA GLY A 287 -0.22 20.99 11.21
C GLY A 287 0.61 19.71 11.07
N ALA A 288 0.18 18.79 10.20
CA ALA A 288 1.00 17.64 9.80
C ALA A 288 1.82 18.03 8.56
N GLY A 289 3.09 18.36 8.76
CA GLY A 289 4.06 18.48 7.68
C GLY A 289 4.77 17.15 7.51
N SER A 290 4.59 16.48 6.38
CA SER A 290 5.47 15.38 5.97
C SER A 290 6.45 15.93 4.94
N GLU A 291 7.69 16.20 5.34
CA GLU A 291 8.77 16.45 4.38
C GLU A 291 9.35 15.12 3.90
N ALA A 292 9.25 14.91 2.59
CA ALA A 292 9.92 13.87 1.84
C ALA A 292 11.43 14.17 1.79
N MET A 293 12.28 13.32 2.39
CA MET A 293 13.74 13.51 2.31
C MET A 293 14.49 12.28 1.78
N ASP A 294 15.47 12.58 0.95
CA ASP A 294 16.40 11.63 0.31
C ASP A 294 17.37 11.03 1.34
N ILE A 295 17.60 9.72 1.22
CA ILE A 295 18.21 8.87 2.26
C ILE A 295 19.76 8.91 2.29
N ASP A 296 20.42 9.53 1.32
CA ASP A 296 21.89 9.46 1.17
C ASP A 296 22.65 10.71 1.64
N ASN A 297 22.09 11.53 2.54
CA ASN A 297 22.76 12.74 3.01
C ASN A 297 22.69 12.86 4.54
N GLU A 298 23.82 13.14 5.20
CA GLU A 298 23.88 13.54 6.63
C GLU A 298 22.91 14.69 6.95
N ALA A 299 22.54 15.49 5.92
CA ALA A 299 21.52 16.52 5.99
C ALA A 299 20.09 16.02 6.33
N ALA A 300 19.76 14.74 6.09
CA ALA A 300 18.42 14.20 6.34
C ALA A 300 18.11 14.03 7.84
N ALA A 301 19.14 13.84 8.67
CA ALA A 301 19.01 13.84 10.13
C ALA A 301 19.03 15.26 10.72
N GLN A 302 19.56 16.25 9.99
CA GLN A 302 19.65 17.67 10.35
C GLN A 302 18.37 18.48 10.06
N ALA A 303 17.44 17.94 9.29
CA ALA A 303 16.18 18.64 8.99
C ALA A 303 15.12 18.53 10.11
N PRO A 304 14.82 17.35 10.69
CA PRO A 304 13.74 17.24 11.68
C PRO A 304 14.12 17.87 13.04
N ASP A 305 15.39 17.83 13.42
CA ASP A 305 15.92 18.51 14.62
C ASP A 305 15.97 20.03 14.43
N GLU A 306 16.40 20.55 13.27
CA GLU A 306 16.33 21.98 12.96
C GLU A 306 14.87 22.48 12.98
N PHE A 307 13.95 21.73 12.38
CA PHE A 307 12.52 22.05 12.40
C PHE A 307 11.97 22.06 13.84
N MET A 308 12.25 21.01 14.63
CA MET A 308 11.84 20.95 16.04
C MET A 308 12.45 22.10 16.86
N HIS A 309 13.73 22.44 16.63
CA HIS A 309 14.42 23.55 17.27
C HIS A 309 13.78 24.90 16.92
N SER A 310 13.35 25.10 15.67
CA SER A 310 12.65 26.32 15.24
C SER A 310 11.32 26.52 15.98
N LEU A 311 10.54 25.44 16.18
CA LEU A 311 9.27 25.46 16.93
C LEU A 311 9.50 25.73 18.42
N GLN A 312 10.58 25.20 18.99
CA GLN A 312 10.97 25.49 20.37
C GLN A 312 11.31 26.98 20.56
N HIS A 313 11.99 27.59 19.57
CA HIS A 313 12.37 29.00 19.61
C HIS A 313 11.17 29.94 19.41
N SER A 314 10.28 29.61 18.48
CA SER A 314 9.06 30.40 18.21
C SER A 314 8.03 30.31 19.34
N LYS A 315 8.08 29.24 20.14
CA LYS A 315 7.13 28.94 21.23
C LYS A 315 5.68 28.78 20.75
N GLU A 316 5.49 28.41 19.48
CA GLU A 316 4.17 28.23 18.88
C GLU A 316 3.50 26.89 19.25
N ALA A 317 4.29 25.92 19.73
CA ALA A 317 3.81 24.60 20.09
C ALA A 317 4.45 24.07 21.38
N VAL A 318 3.74 23.16 22.06
CA VAL A 318 4.23 22.42 23.23
C VAL A 318 4.17 20.92 22.98
N ALA A 319 4.72 20.16 23.93
CA ALA A 319 4.79 18.69 23.87
C ALA A 319 5.43 18.19 22.57
N LEU A 320 6.48 18.89 22.12
CA LEU A 320 7.23 18.52 20.92
C LEU A 320 7.94 17.18 21.12
N GLN A 321 7.78 16.27 20.17
CA GLN A 321 8.40 14.93 20.17
C GLN A 321 8.94 14.59 18.79
N LEU A 322 10.10 13.93 18.74
CA LEU A 322 10.70 13.36 17.53
C LEU A 322 10.64 11.84 17.62
N HIS A 323 10.04 11.20 16.62
CA HIS A 323 9.82 9.75 16.55
C HIS A 323 10.61 9.13 15.41
N ASP A 324 11.37 8.07 15.72
CA ASP A 324 11.90 7.10 14.77
C ASP A 324 11.16 5.77 14.97
N ILE A 325 10.75 5.12 13.88
CA ILE A 325 9.82 4.00 13.91
C ILE A 325 10.44 2.80 13.21
N TRP A 326 10.52 1.69 13.94
CA TRP A 326 11.06 0.45 13.41
C TRP A 326 9.94 -0.57 13.24
N TRP A 327 9.98 -1.27 12.10
CA TRP A 327 9.01 -2.29 11.75
C TRP A 327 9.76 -3.57 11.37
N ARG A 328 9.22 -4.73 11.78
CA ARG A 328 9.78 -6.03 11.44
C ARG A 328 8.69 -7.01 11.05
N GLU A 329 8.79 -7.51 9.82
CA GLU A 329 7.90 -8.57 9.33
C GLU A 329 8.34 -9.94 9.83
N TYR A 330 7.37 -10.83 10.04
CA TYR A 330 7.59 -12.18 10.53
C TYR A 330 6.96 -13.20 9.58
N GLN A 331 7.73 -14.23 9.25
CA GLN A 331 7.16 -15.46 8.75
C GLN A 331 6.53 -16.20 9.92
N VAL A 332 5.23 -16.50 9.82
CA VAL A 332 4.51 -17.30 10.82
C VAL A 332 3.99 -18.56 10.14
N LEU A 333 4.75 -19.64 10.30
CA LEU A 333 4.42 -20.98 9.82
C LEU A 333 4.74 -22.00 10.91
N PRO A 334 3.99 -23.12 11.00
CA PRO A 334 4.31 -24.19 11.94
C PRO A 334 5.78 -24.59 11.85
N PHE A 335 6.46 -24.62 13.00
CA PHE A 335 7.88 -24.98 13.17
C PHE A 335 8.90 -24.14 12.37
N ARG A 336 8.47 -23.03 11.74
CA ARG A 336 9.32 -22.16 10.90
C ARG A 336 9.00 -20.68 11.13
N THR A 337 8.65 -20.32 12.36
CA THR A 337 8.37 -18.93 12.73
C THR A 337 9.65 -18.19 13.03
N HIS A 338 9.93 -17.13 12.26
CA HIS A 338 11.11 -16.29 12.44
C HIS A 338 10.87 -14.92 11.77
N PRO A 339 11.58 -13.86 12.19
CA PRO A 339 11.54 -12.60 11.46
C PRO A 339 12.05 -12.76 10.03
N GLU A 340 11.55 -11.95 9.11
CA GLU A 340 12.21 -11.82 7.81
C GLU A 340 13.63 -11.28 8.00
N MET A 341 14.57 -11.81 7.21
CA MET A 341 16.00 -11.51 7.35
C MET A 341 16.43 -10.26 6.58
N ASN A 342 15.54 -9.69 5.77
CA ASN A 342 15.78 -8.42 5.10
C ASN A 342 15.64 -7.29 6.12
N ALA A 343 16.63 -6.40 6.15
CA ALA A 343 16.52 -5.16 6.93
C ALA A 343 15.35 -4.34 6.38
N SER A 344 14.54 -3.76 7.27
CA SER A 344 13.56 -2.80 6.81
C SER A 344 14.28 -1.57 6.28
N GLN A 345 13.83 -1.07 5.13
CA GLN A 345 14.17 0.28 4.70
C GLN A 345 13.66 1.29 5.76
N PRO A 346 14.39 2.38 6.02
CA PRO A 346 13.94 3.43 6.94
C PRO A 346 12.64 4.06 6.43
N GLY A 347 11.72 4.37 7.35
CA GLY A 347 10.38 4.90 7.03
C GLY A 347 10.24 6.42 7.20
N GLY A 348 11.35 7.12 7.46
CA GLY A 348 11.37 8.53 7.82
C GLY A 348 11.21 8.80 9.31
N PHE A 349 11.21 10.08 9.68
CA PHE A 349 11.00 10.56 11.05
C PHE A 349 9.69 11.34 11.14
N ILE A 350 9.11 11.42 12.34
CA ILE A 350 7.91 12.24 12.59
C ILE A 350 8.20 13.22 13.73
N VAL A 351 7.97 14.51 13.48
CA VAL A 351 7.92 15.53 14.52
C VAL A 351 6.46 15.84 14.84
N THR A 352 6.09 15.78 16.11
CA THR A 352 4.72 16.05 16.58
C THR A 352 4.73 17.14 17.65
N GLY A 353 3.65 17.91 17.75
CA GLY A 353 3.44 18.89 18.82
C GLY A 353 2.01 19.39 18.85
N ILE A 354 1.65 20.09 19.93
CA ILE A 354 0.33 20.70 20.11
C ILE A 354 0.49 22.21 19.98
N LYS A 355 -0.18 22.79 18.98
CA LYS A 355 -0.25 24.25 18.84
C LYS A 355 -0.98 24.85 20.02
N ILE A 356 -0.38 25.86 20.66
CA ILE A 356 -1.07 26.68 21.65
C ILE A 356 -1.60 27.93 20.93
N GLY A 357 -2.86 28.29 21.19
CA GLY A 357 -3.42 29.54 20.70
C GLY A 357 -2.64 30.72 21.26
N SER A 358 -2.29 31.67 20.39
CA SER A 358 -1.85 33.01 20.80
C SER A 358 -2.98 33.77 21.46
#